data_AF-A0A1E3XEF5-F1
#
_entry.id   AF-A0A1E3XEF5-F1
#
_cell.length_a   1.000
_cell.length_b   1.000
_cell.length_c   1.000
_cell.angle_alpha   90.00
_cell.angle_beta   90.00
_cell.angle_gamma   90.00
#
_symmetry.space_group_name_H-M   'P 1'
#
loop_
_entity.id
_entity.type
_entity.pdbx_description
1 polymer ?
#
loop_
_entity_poly.entity_id
_entity_poly.type
_entity_poly.pdbx_seq_one_letter_code
_entity_poly.pdbx_strand_id
1 'polypeptide(L)'
;MPDVDLMNKWRNWRTGLEYHDKELDAVLFGALDDCLIEDDPSAGSGQTYYIPLDYKTRGSAPNEGDSERYYQTQLDAYSLLLSANSYKTTNYAYLVYYYPEEVKEDGIVEFNIKHVRVETNLERANNTFRDAVKLLKGPIPERYSSCEYCCFISDRLGFE
;
A
#
# COMPACT_ATOMS: atom_id res chain seq x y z
N MET A 1 15.21 7.46 -4.28
CA MET A 1 14.91 8.91 -4.32
C MET A 1 16.16 9.74 -3.97
N PRO A 2 16.51 10.80 -4.73
CA PRO A 2 17.65 11.68 -4.41
C PRO A 2 17.43 12.57 -3.16
N ASP A 3 16.18 12.87 -2.81
CA ASP A 3 15.83 13.65 -1.62
C ASP A 3 15.43 12.73 -0.44
N VAL A 4 16.38 12.47 0.44
CA VAL A 4 16.22 11.57 1.59
C VAL A 4 15.32 12.18 2.67
N ASP A 5 15.37 13.49 2.87
CA ASP A 5 14.56 14.16 3.89
C ASP A 5 13.08 14.14 3.52
N LEU A 6 12.76 14.38 2.24
CA LEU A 6 11.40 14.23 1.73
C LEU A 6 10.91 12.79 1.86
N MET A 7 11.74 11.80 1.54
CA MET A 7 11.37 10.39 1.77
C MET A 7 11.12 10.07 3.23
N ASN A 8 11.95 10.56 4.15
CA ASN A 8 11.76 10.36 5.58
C ASN A 8 10.44 10.98 6.07
N LYS A 9 10.06 12.14 5.51
CA LYS A 9 8.74 12.73 5.76
C LYS A 9 7.62 11.82 5.28
N TRP A 10 7.70 11.28 4.06
CA TRP A 10 6.68 10.38 3.50
C TRP A 10 6.58 9.03 4.19
N ARG A 11 7.68 8.51 4.74
CA ARG A 11 7.70 7.29 5.57
C ARG A 11 7.01 7.48 6.92
N ASN A 12 6.79 8.72 7.35
CA ASN A 12 6.08 9.01 8.59
C ASN A 12 4.61 9.34 8.33
N TRP A 13 3.71 8.40 8.64
CA TRP A 13 2.27 8.57 8.45
C TRP A 13 1.66 9.76 9.21
N ARG A 14 2.33 10.31 10.23
CA ARG A 14 1.85 11.48 11.00
C ARG A 14 2.17 12.82 10.34
N THR A 15 3.10 12.84 9.39
CA THR A 15 3.63 14.09 8.79
C THR A 15 3.79 14.02 7.28
N GLY A 16 3.49 12.87 6.68
CA GLY A 16 3.77 12.51 5.30
C GLY A 16 2.69 12.96 4.33
N LEU A 17 2.26 12.02 3.49
CA LEU A 17 1.25 12.25 2.47
C LEU A 17 -0.15 12.09 3.07
N GLU A 18 -1.04 13.01 2.70
CA GLU A 18 -2.45 12.99 3.10
C GLU A 18 -3.39 13.24 1.92
N TYR A 19 -4.59 12.66 2.01
CA TYR A 19 -5.72 12.95 1.14
C TYR A 19 -6.92 13.29 2.02
N HIS A 20 -7.45 14.50 1.87
CA HIS A 20 -8.59 14.99 2.63
C HIS A 20 -9.83 15.06 1.73
N ASP A 21 -10.82 14.22 2.00
CA ASP A 21 -12.16 14.35 1.44
C ASP A 21 -12.98 15.29 2.34
N LYS A 22 -13.18 16.52 1.85
CA LYS A 22 -13.92 17.57 2.58
C LYS A 22 -15.42 17.30 2.67
N GLU A 23 -15.99 16.57 1.71
CA GLU A 23 -17.42 16.24 1.73
C GLU A 23 -17.68 15.19 2.82
N LEU A 24 -16.77 14.24 2.95
CA LEU A 24 -16.85 13.20 3.95
C LEU A 24 -16.28 13.62 5.30
N ASP A 25 -15.59 14.77 5.43
CA ASP A 25 -14.86 15.19 6.63
C ASP A 25 -14.02 14.03 7.19
N ALA A 26 -13.09 13.57 6.34
CA ALA A 26 -12.22 12.43 6.63
C ALA A 26 -10.87 12.58 5.91
N VAL A 27 -9.81 12.08 6.56
CA VAL A 27 -8.45 12.15 6.05
C VAL A 27 -7.87 10.74 5.93
N LEU A 28 -7.37 10.40 4.75
CA LEU A 28 -6.50 9.26 4.52
C LEU A 28 -5.04 9.73 4.64
N PHE A 29 -4.24 9.01 5.41
CA PHE A 29 -2.80 9.21 5.49
C PHE A 29 -2.08 7.88 5.36
N GLY A 30 -0.83 7.90 4.91
CA GLY A 30 -0.03 6.70 4.70
C GLY A 30 1.46 6.94 4.92
N ALA A 31 2.18 5.84 5.10
CA ALA A 31 3.64 5.81 5.14
C ALA A 31 4.14 5.11 3.88
N LEU A 32 4.74 5.87 2.96
CA LEU A 32 5.28 5.32 1.71
C LEU A 32 6.68 4.76 1.94
N ASP A 33 6.90 3.48 1.64
CA ASP A 33 8.19 2.80 1.80
C ASP A 33 9.29 3.44 0.94
N ASP A 34 9.05 3.56 -0.37
CA ASP A 34 9.96 4.17 -1.32
C ASP A 34 9.22 4.73 -2.54
N CYS A 35 9.93 5.52 -3.35
CA CYS A 35 9.39 6.12 -4.56
C CYS A 35 10.46 6.13 -5.65
N LEU A 36 10.12 5.56 -6.80
CA LEU A 36 10.89 5.76 -8.02
C LEU A 36 10.51 7.12 -8.63
N ILE A 37 11.50 7.78 -9.23
CA ILE A 37 11.33 9.02 -9.96
C ILE A 37 11.77 8.75 -11.40
N GLU A 38 10.89 9.03 -12.34
CA GLU A 38 11.14 8.90 -13.77
C GLU A 38 10.83 10.22 -14.47
N ASP A 39 11.79 10.75 -15.21
CA ASP A 39 11.57 11.91 -16.08
C ASP A 39 11.16 11.43 -17.47
N ASP A 40 10.05 11.94 -18.00
CA ASP A 40 9.64 11.74 -19.38
C ASP A 40 10.13 12.93 -20.23
N PRO A 41 11.22 12.75 -21.01
CA PRO A 41 11.78 13.79 -21.85
C PRO A 41 10.93 14.09 -23.09
N SER A 42 9.93 13.25 -23.40
CA SER A 42 9.05 13.42 -24.57
C SER A 42 7.85 14.33 -24.30
N ALA A 43 7.48 14.52 -23.03
CA ALA A 43 6.56 15.56 -22.63
C ALA A 43 7.29 16.91 -22.70
N GLY A 44 6.73 17.90 -23.42
CA GLY A 44 7.40 19.16 -23.84
C GLY A 44 8.02 20.07 -22.76
N SER A 45 8.04 19.66 -21.48
CA SER A 45 8.75 20.34 -20.38
C SER A 45 9.58 19.39 -19.49
N GLY A 46 9.75 18.11 -19.85
CA GLY A 46 10.34 17.09 -18.96
C GLY A 46 9.40 16.79 -17.79
N GLN A 47 8.42 15.91 -17.98
CA GLN A 47 7.46 15.57 -16.92
C GLN A 47 8.07 14.55 -15.97
N THR A 48 8.25 14.90 -14.71
CA THR A 48 8.66 13.94 -13.66
C THR A 48 7.45 13.17 -13.13
N TYR A 49 7.56 11.85 -13.05
CA TYR A 49 6.59 10.94 -12.47
C TYR A 49 7.12 10.30 -11.18
N TYR A 50 6.21 10.13 -10.23
CA TYR A 50 6.44 9.52 -8.93
C TYR A 50 5.69 8.20 -8.86
N ILE A 51 6.43 7.11 -8.71
CA ILE A 51 5.93 5.74 -8.82
C ILE A 51 6.12 5.05 -7.48
N PRO A 52 5.04 4.63 -6.78
CA PRO A 52 5.16 3.91 -5.53
C PRO A 52 6.01 2.64 -5.68
N LEU A 53 6.91 2.42 -4.72
CA LEU A 53 7.72 1.22 -4.59
C LEU A 53 7.61 0.72 -3.15
N ASP A 54 7.23 -0.54 -2.98
CA ASP A 54 7.00 -1.11 -1.64
C ASP A 54 7.70 -2.48 -1.51
N TYR A 55 8.36 -2.69 -0.37
CA TYR A 55 9.20 -3.87 -0.15
C TYR A 55 8.42 -4.93 0.62
N LYS A 56 8.44 -6.16 0.12
CA LYS A 56 7.72 -7.29 0.73
C LYS A 56 8.65 -8.43 1.05
N THR A 57 8.62 -8.91 2.28
CA THR A 57 9.26 -10.16 2.67
C THR A 57 8.24 -11.29 2.67
N ARG A 58 8.64 -12.47 2.16
CA ARG A 58 7.81 -13.69 2.17
C ARG A 58 8.64 -14.91 2.50
N GLY A 59 7.98 -15.96 2.98
CA GLY A 59 8.61 -17.28 3.17
C GLY A 59 8.85 -18.06 1.87
N SER A 60 8.28 -17.62 0.75
CA SER A 60 8.43 -18.24 -0.57
C SER A 60 8.19 -17.23 -1.69
N ALA A 61 8.54 -17.62 -2.92
CA ALA A 61 8.25 -16.83 -4.12
C ALA A 61 6.75 -16.44 -4.17
N PRO A 62 6.41 -15.21 -4.62
CA PRO A 62 5.02 -14.82 -4.84
C PRO A 62 4.42 -15.62 -6.00
N ASN A 63 3.20 -16.12 -5.79
CA ASN A 63 2.44 -16.74 -6.86
C ASN A 63 1.90 -15.67 -7.82
N GLU A 64 1.52 -16.09 -9.02
CA GLU A 64 0.81 -15.22 -9.95
C GLU A 64 -0.52 -14.74 -9.34
N GLY A 65 -0.82 -13.44 -9.45
CA GLY A 65 -2.02 -12.82 -8.89
C GLY A 65 -1.96 -12.50 -7.39
N ASP A 66 -0.96 -12.96 -6.63
CA ASP A 66 -0.83 -12.64 -5.21
C ASP A 66 -0.70 -11.13 -4.98
N SER A 67 0.02 -10.43 -5.86
CA SER A 67 0.32 -9.00 -5.69
C SER A 67 -0.95 -8.15 -5.77
N GLU A 68 -1.75 -8.37 -6.81
CA GLU A 68 -3.03 -7.72 -7.04
C GLU A 68 -4.02 -8.09 -5.93
N ARG A 69 -4.05 -9.38 -5.53
CA ARG A 69 -4.97 -9.85 -4.51
C ARG A 69 -4.74 -9.17 -3.15
N TYR A 70 -3.49 -9.04 -2.73
CA TYR A 70 -3.18 -8.62 -1.35
C TYR A 70 -2.77 -7.16 -1.22
N TYR A 71 -2.19 -6.54 -2.26
CA TYR A 71 -1.57 -5.22 -2.14
C TYR A 71 -2.18 -4.16 -3.05
N GLN A 72 -3.16 -4.50 -3.90
CA GLN A 72 -3.76 -3.54 -4.83
C GLN A 72 -4.29 -2.29 -4.14
N THR A 73 -5.07 -2.46 -3.06
CA THR A 73 -5.65 -1.32 -2.31
C THR A 73 -4.57 -0.42 -1.72
N GLN A 74 -3.47 -1.02 -1.22
CA GLN A 74 -2.34 -0.27 -0.67
C GLN A 74 -1.65 0.57 -1.76
N LEU A 75 -1.36 -0.05 -2.91
CA LEU A 75 -0.66 0.63 -4.01
C LEU A 75 -1.51 1.73 -4.65
N ASP A 76 -2.82 1.49 -4.81
CA ASP A 76 -3.77 2.50 -5.27
C ASP A 76 -3.82 3.69 -4.30
N ALA A 77 -3.86 3.41 -2.99
CA ALA A 77 -3.86 4.45 -1.97
C ALA A 77 -2.58 5.28 -2.01
N TYR A 78 -1.41 4.69 -2.21
CA TYR A 78 -0.17 5.44 -2.38
C TYR A 78 -0.19 6.33 -3.62
N SER A 79 -0.67 5.83 -4.76
CA SER A 79 -0.84 6.67 -5.95
C SER A 79 -1.81 7.83 -5.70
N LEU A 80 -2.92 7.60 -4.99
CA LEU A 80 -3.86 8.65 -4.59
C LEU A 80 -3.22 9.70 -3.68
N LEU A 81 -2.48 9.25 -2.66
CA LEU A 81 -1.79 10.12 -1.71
C LEU A 81 -0.75 11.01 -2.40
N LEU A 82 0.07 10.44 -3.29
CA LEU A 82 1.01 11.22 -4.11
C LEU A 82 0.28 12.25 -4.99
N SER A 83 -0.77 11.81 -5.70
CA SER A 83 -1.57 12.67 -6.58
C SER A 83 -2.22 13.84 -5.82
N ALA A 84 -2.78 13.58 -4.64
CA ALA A 84 -3.38 14.58 -3.76
C ALA A 84 -2.38 15.63 -3.26
N ASN A 85 -1.09 15.26 -3.18
CA ASN A 85 0.00 16.13 -2.77
C ASN A 85 0.74 16.76 -3.97
N SER A 86 0.06 16.86 -5.13
CA SER A 86 0.56 17.52 -6.35
C SER A 86 1.71 16.81 -7.06
N TYR A 87 2.00 15.56 -6.72
CA TYR A 87 2.95 14.72 -7.46
C TYR A 87 2.25 14.03 -8.62
N LYS A 88 2.82 14.09 -9.82
CA LYS A 88 2.30 13.35 -10.98
C LYS A 88 2.68 11.88 -10.83
N THR A 89 1.71 10.99 -10.92
CA THR A 89 1.94 9.55 -10.84
C THR A 89 1.72 8.89 -12.19
N THR A 90 2.33 7.72 -12.40
CA THR A 90 1.91 6.81 -13.45
C THR A 90 0.63 6.07 -13.02
N ASN A 91 0.15 5.16 -13.87
CA ASN A 91 -0.94 4.23 -13.58
C ASN A 91 -0.44 2.87 -13.08
N TYR A 92 0.75 2.81 -12.50
CA TYR A 92 1.32 1.59 -11.95
C TYR A 92 2.23 1.87 -10.76
N ALA A 93 2.55 0.82 -10.02
CA ALA A 93 3.48 0.79 -8.91
C ALA A 93 4.29 -0.51 -8.96
N TYR A 94 5.31 -0.60 -8.11
CA TYR A 94 6.16 -1.78 -8.01
C TYR A 94 6.16 -2.36 -6.60
N LEU A 95 6.18 -3.68 -6.54
CA LEU A 95 6.55 -4.44 -5.36
C LEU A 95 7.92 -5.07 -5.58
N VAL A 96 8.76 -5.06 -4.56
CA VAL A 96 10.02 -5.81 -4.54
C VAL A 96 9.96 -6.86 -3.46
N TYR A 97 9.87 -8.12 -3.89
CA TYR A 97 9.80 -9.27 -3.01
C TYR A 97 11.19 -9.79 -2.68
N TYR A 98 11.43 -10.02 -1.40
CA TYR A 98 12.54 -10.80 -0.86
C TYR A 98 12.00 -12.09 -0.26
N TYR A 99 12.54 -13.23 -0.67
CA TYR A 99 12.18 -14.54 -0.11
C TYR A 99 13.41 -15.46 -0.05
N PRO A 100 13.52 -16.33 0.97
CA PRO A 100 14.73 -17.11 1.20
C PRO A 100 15.00 -18.06 0.02
N GLU A 101 16.24 -18.08 -0.43
CA GLU A 101 16.82 -19.12 -1.29
C GLU A 101 17.44 -20.21 -0.42
N GLU A 102 18.31 -19.80 0.51
CA GLU A 102 19.05 -20.68 1.40
C GLU A 102 19.21 -20.02 2.78
N VAL A 103 19.22 -20.86 3.83
CA VAL A 103 19.61 -20.45 5.19
C VAL A 103 20.88 -21.22 5.54
N LYS A 104 21.99 -20.50 5.73
CA LYS A 104 23.31 -21.06 6.04
C LYS A 104 23.43 -21.42 7.52
N GLU A 105 24.42 -22.25 7.85
CA GLU A 105 24.67 -22.78 9.20
C GLU A 105 24.92 -21.68 10.26
N ASP A 106 25.35 -20.49 9.86
CA ASP A 106 25.60 -19.33 10.73
C ASP A 106 24.39 -18.38 10.86
N GLY A 107 23.24 -18.76 10.32
CA GLY A 107 22.01 -17.96 10.35
C GLY A 107 21.97 -16.86 9.29
N ILE A 108 22.92 -16.84 8.35
CA ILE A 108 22.84 -15.97 7.17
C ILE A 108 21.76 -16.51 6.22
N VAL A 109 20.83 -15.63 5.84
CA VAL A 109 19.80 -15.94 4.85
C VAL A 109 20.16 -15.30 3.52
N GLU A 110 20.27 -16.13 2.48
CA GLU A 110 20.36 -15.66 1.10
C GLU A 110 18.95 -15.48 0.55
N PHE A 111 18.70 -14.33 -0.07
CA PHE A 111 17.38 -13.97 -0.58
C PHE A 111 17.36 -13.92 -2.10
N ASN A 112 16.35 -14.56 -2.66
CA ASN A 112 15.87 -14.24 -4.00
C ASN A 112 15.18 -12.88 -4.00
N ILE A 113 15.31 -12.14 -5.10
CA ILE A 113 14.65 -10.85 -5.33
C ILE A 113 13.75 -10.96 -6.56
N LYS A 114 12.48 -10.56 -6.44
CA LYS A 114 11.54 -10.49 -7.56
C LYS A 114 10.78 -9.17 -7.53
N HIS A 115 10.87 -8.40 -8.61
CA HIS A 115 10.04 -7.20 -8.78
C HIS A 115 8.76 -7.54 -9.55
N VAL A 116 7.65 -6.91 -9.16
CA VAL A 116 6.35 -7.07 -9.82
C VAL A 116 5.76 -5.69 -10.05
N ARG A 117 5.35 -5.41 -11.29
CA ARG A 117 4.57 -4.23 -11.63
C ARG A 117 3.09 -4.52 -11.39
N VAL A 118 2.40 -3.60 -10.72
CA VAL A 118 0.96 -3.67 -10.45
C VAL A 118 0.32 -2.39 -10.96
N GLU A 119 -0.74 -2.49 -11.76
CA GLU A 119 -1.46 -1.32 -12.25
C GLU A 119 -2.23 -0.65 -11.11
N THR A 120 -2.13 0.67 -11.00
CA THR A 120 -2.81 1.46 -9.98
C THR A 120 -4.00 2.23 -10.56
N ASN A 121 -5.00 2.46 -9.72
CA ASN A 121 -6.22 3.17 -10.11
C ASN A 121 -6.69 4.11 -9.00
N LEU A 122 -6.62 5.41 -9.26
CA LEU A 122 -7.02 6.46 -8.32
C LEU A 122 -8.51 6.42 -7.98
N GLU A 123 -9.38 6.05 -8.92
CA GLU A 123 -10.82 5.94 -8.70
C GLU A 123 -11.13 4.76 -7.75
N ARG A 124 -10.45 3.63 -7.91
CA ARG A 124 -10.58 2.48 -7.01
C ARG A 124 -10.14 2.82 -5.59
N ALA A 125 -9.04 3.58 -5.43
CA ALA A 125 -8.60 4.10 -4.14
C ALA A 125 -9.68 4.99 -3.50
N ASN A 126 -10.18 5.97 -4.26
CA ASN A 126 -11.19 6.91 -3.80
C ASN A 126 -12.47 6.19 -3.39
N ASN A 127 -13.00 5.29 -4.22
CA ASN A 127 -14.21 4.54 -3.90
C ASN A 127 -14.05 3.70 -2.62
N THR A 128 -12.92 3.00 -2.50
CA THR A 128 -12.62 2.21 -1.30
C THR A 128 -12.53 3.08 -0.05
N PHE A 129 -11.89 4.25 -0.13
CA PHE A 129 -11.82 5.19 0.98
C PHE A 129 -13.21 5.71 1.39
N ARG A 130 -14.05 6.10 0.42
CA ARG A 130 -15.42 6.58 0.69
C ARG A 130 -16.27 5.50 1.36
N ASP A 131 -16.18 4.26 0.88
CA ASP A 131 -16.87 3.11 1.45
C ASP A 131 -16.39 2.83 2.88
N ALA A 132 -15.08 2.89 3.13
CA ALA A 132 -14.51 2.72 4.47
C ALA A 132 -14.98 3.81 5.44
N VAL A 133 -14.99 5.08 5.03
CA VAL A 133 -15.47 6.19 5.86
C VAL A 133 -16.95 6.04 6.17
N LYS A 134 -17.77 5.67 5.18
CA LYS A 134 -19.20 5.42 5.36
C LYS A 134 -19.44 4.28 6.35
N LEU A 135 -18.67 3.20 6.25
CA LEU A 135 -18.74 2.08 7.18
C LEU A 135 -18.37 2.52 8.61
N LEU A 136 -17.29 3.27 8.77
CA LEU A 136 -16.81 3.76 10.07
C LEU A 136 -17.78 4.74 10.76
N LYS A 137 -18.50 5.56 9.98
CA LYS A 137 -19.52 6.49 10.49
C LYS A 137 -20.89 5.83 10.67
N GLY A 138 -21.05 4.60 10.20
CA GLY A 138 -22.29 3.84 10.27
C GLY A 138 -22.44 3.02 11.56
N PRO A 139 -23.56 2.28 11.70
CA PRO A 139 -23.69 1.29 12.74
C PRO A 139 -22.68 0.15 12.53
N ILE A 140 -22.27 -0.48 13.64
CA ILE A 140 -21.40 -1.66 13.60
C ILE A 140 -22.09 -2.76 12.75
N PRO A 141 -21.41 -3.33 11.74
CA PRO A 141 -22.00 -4.35 10.89
C PRO A 141 -22.23 -5.66 11.65
N GLU A 142 -23.14 -6.50 11.13
CA GLU A 142 -23.33 -7.85 11.67
C GLU A 142 -22.04 -8.67 11.54
N ARG A 143 -21.81 -9.52 12.55
CA ARG A 143 -20.67 -10.45 12.54
C ARG A 143 -20.80 -11.42 11.37
N TYR A 144 -19.67 -11.71 10.72
CA TYR A 144 -19.63 -12.78 9.75
C TYR A 144 -19.50 -14.14 10.47
N SER A 145 -20.44 -15.05 10.25
CA SER A 145 -20.62 -16.26 11.05
C SER A 145 -19.46 -17.25 11.00
N SER A 146 -18.59 -17.16 9.98
CA SER A 146 -17.44 -18.07 9.80
C SER A 146 -16.10 -17.36 9.89
N CYS A 147 -16.04 -16.11 10.37
CA CYS A 147 -14.79 -15.39 10.54
C CYS A 147 -14.22 -15.62 11.95
N GLU A 148 -13.04 -16.24 12.04
CA GLU A 148 -12.41 -16.55 13.34
C GLU A 148 -12.19 -15.29 14.20
N TYR A 149 -11.90 -14.15 13.58
CA TYR A 149 -11.69 -12.88 14.27
C TYR A 149 -13.01 -12.28 14.78
N CYS A 150 -14.08 -12.40 14.00
CA CYS A 150 -15.40 -11.92 14.42
C CYS A 150 -15.99 -12.80 15.54
N CYS A 151 -15.65 -14.09 15.56
CA CYS A 151 -16.11 -15.04 16.57
C CYS A 151 -15.16 -15.17 17.78
N PHE A 152 -14.00 -14.52 17.75
CA PHE A 152 -12.94 -14.69 18.76
C PHE A 152 -13.43 -14.54 20.21
N ILE A 153 -14.26 -13.53 20.50
CA ILE A 153 -14.78 -13.30 21.85
C ILE A 153 -15.83 -14.35 22.23
N SER A 154 -16.75 -14.70 21.32
CA SER A 154 -17.78 -15.71 21.59
C SER A 154 -17.18 -17.11 21.75
N ASP A 155 -16.17 -17.44 20.95
CA ASP A 155 -15.50 -18.73 20.98
C ASP A 155 -14.68 -18.90 22.26
N ARG A 156 -14.15 -17.81 22.83
CA ARG A 156 -13.47 -17.83 24.13
C ARG A 156 -14.42 -17.89 25.32
N LEU A 157 -15.59 -17.27 25.24
CA LEU A 157 -16.59 -17.29 26.32
C LEU A 157 -17.38 -18.61 26.40
N GLY A 158 -17.29 -19.48 25.39
CA GLY A 158 -17.86 -20.83 25.40
C GLY A 158 -17.02 -21.90 26.13
N PHE A 159 -15.91 -21.50 26.77
CA PHE A 159 -15.03 -22.38 27.57
C PHE A 159 -15.21 -22.21 29.09
N GLU A 160 -16.38 -21.74 29.56
CA GLU A 160 -16.82 -21.84 30.97
C GLU A 160 -17.86 -22.95 31.15
#